data_AF-A0A1H1CRT4-F1
#
_entry.id   AF-A0A1H1CRT4-F1
#
_cell.length_a   1.000
_cell.length_b   1.000
_cell.length_c   1.000
_cell.angle_alpha   90.00
_cell.angle_beta   90.00
_cell.angle_gamma   90.00
#
_symmetry.space_group_name_H-M   'P 1'
#
loop_
_entity.id
_entity.type
_entity.pdbx_description
1 polymer ?
#
loop_
_entity_poly.entity_id
_entity_poly.type
_entity_poly.pdbx_seq_one_letter_code
_entity_poly.pdbx_strand_id
1 'polypeptide(L)'
;MIEIRTDVPPSWAGWSFSANGRHLVSPDRDRITPERLAGLLWRNSMELRRAGLRSRREAEKLVRRGTVKVVIVDLADWHLRHFGKRLARERYSIS
;
A
#
# COMPACT_ATOMS: atom_id res chain seq x y z
N MET A 1 -50.89 36.69 -5.42
CA MET A 1 -50.57 35.70 -4.37
C MET A 1 -49.69 34.64 -5.03
N ILE A 2 -48.38 34.66 -4.76
CA ILE A 2 -47.44 33.71 -5.36
C ILE A 2 -47.27 32.58 -4.35
N GLU A 3 -47.81 31.40 -4.66
CA GLU A 3 -47.50 30.16 -3.94
C GLU A 3 -46.08 29.73 -4.32
N ILE A 4 -45.15 29.83 -3.38
CA ILE A 4 -43.84 29.19 -3.55
C ILE A 4 -44.06 27.70 -3.33
N ARG A 5 -44.23 26.95 -4.43
CA ARG A 5 -44.13 25.50 -4.40
C ARG A 5 -42.72 25.15 -3.97
N THR A 6 -42.58 24.60 -2.76
CA THR A 6 -41.37 23.95 -2.28
C THR A 6 -41.50 22.49 -2.62
N ASP A 7 -41.21 22.13 -3.87
CA ASP A 7 -40.93 20.76 -4.26
C ASP A 7 -39.58 20.36 -3.64
N VAL A 8 -39.62 19.99 -2.35
CA VAL A 8 -38.44 19.37 -1.71
C VAL A 8 -38.18 18.08 -2.48
N PRO A 9 -37.06 17.97 -3.21
CA PRO A 9 -36.79 16.76 -3.98
C PRO A 9 -36.76 15.57 -3.02
N PRO A 10 -37.27 14.38 -3.44
CA PRO A 10 -37.29 13.22 -2.59
C PRO A 10 -35.89 12.97 -2.04
N SER A 11 -35.77 12.95 -0.71
CA SER A 11 -34.48 12.82 -0.04
C SER A 11 -33.84 11.49 -0.42
N TRP A 12 -32.64 11.52 -0.98
CA TRP A 12 -31.88 10.31 -1.29
C TRP A 12 -31.31 9.75 0.01
N ALA A 13 -31.92 8.68 0.54
CA ALA A 13 -31.54 8.10 1.83
C ALA A 13 -31.45 9.16 2.97
N GLY A 14 -32.39 10.12 2.99
CA GLY A 14 -32.44 11.22 3.96
C GLY A 14 -31.47 12.39 3.67
N TRP A 15 -30.67 12.31 2.62
CA TRP A 15 -29.85 13.42 2.13
C TRP A 15 -30.68 14.36 1.27
N SER A 16 -30.44 15.66 1.40
CA SER A 16 -31.12 16.70 0.62
C SER A 16 -30.18 17.84 0.28
N PHE A 17 -30.49 18.58 -0.79
CA PHE A 17 -29.85 19.87 -1.02
C PHE A 17 -30.54 20.94 -0.18
N SER A 18 -29.78 21.87 0.37
CA SER A 18 -30.34 23.09 0.96
C SER A 18 -31.18 23.85 -0.06
N ALA A 19 -32.19 24.61 0.38
CA ALA A 19 -33.08 25.36 -0.52
C ALA A 19 -32.38 26.33 -1.50
N ASN A 20 -31.16 26.77 -1.18
CA ASN A 20 -30.33 27.63 -2.05
C ASN A 20 -29.27 26.84 -2.85
N GLY A 21 -29.28 25.51 -2.78
CA GLY A 21 -28.33 24.61 -3.47
C GLY A 21 -26.87 24.67 -2.99
N ARG A 22 -26.55 25.45 -1.94
CA ARG A 22 -25.14 25.67 -1.53
C ARG A 22 -24.55 24.54 -0.70
N HIS A 23 -25.40 23.76 -0.04
CA HIS A 23 -24.97 22.70 0.85
C HIS A 23 -25.70 21.40 0.53
N LEU A 24 -24.96 20.31 0.68
CA LEU A 24 -25.52 18.98 0.84
C LEU A 24 -25.80 18.76 2.33
N VAL A 25 -27.05 18.43 2.66
CA VAL A 25 -27.53 18.27 4.03
C VAL A 25 -27.72 16.79 4.31
N SER A 26 -27.13 16.30 5.41
CA SER A 26 -27.29 14.92 5.86
C SER A 26 -28.61 14.71 6.60
N PRO A 27 -29.07 13.45 6.77
CA PRO A 27 -30.23 13.13 7.61
C PRO A 27 -30.09 13.66 9.05
N ASP A 28 -28.85 13.67 9.56
CA ASP A 28 -28.48 14.15 10.89
C ASP A 28 -28.38 15.69 10.99
N ARG A 29 -28.74 16.40 9.91
CA ARG A 29 -28.70 17.87 9.75
C ARG A 29 -27.30 18.48 9.64
N ASP A 30 -26.27 17.66 9.40
CA ASP A 30 -24.95 18.18 9.05
C ASP A 30 -24.97 18.80 7.66
N ARG A 31 -24.15 19.84 7.47
CA ARG A 31 -24.01 20.54 6.18
C ARG A 31 -22.62 20.33 5.61
N ILE A 32 -22.57 19.92 4.35
CA ILE A 32 -21.36 19.71 3.59
C ILE A 32 -21.32 20.71 2.44
N THR A 33 -20.24 21.50 2.37
CA THR A 33 -19.97 22.36 1.22
C THR A 33 -19.37 21.54 0.07
N PRO A 34 -19.46 22.02 -1.18
CA PRO A 34 -18.85 21.34 -2.32
C PRO A 34 -17.35 21.06 -2.12
N GLU A 35 -16.61 22.00 -1.54
CA GLU A 35 -15.17 21.88 -1.28
C GLU A 35 -14.89 20.79 -0.24
N ARG A 36 -15.73 20.72 0.81
CA ARG A 36 -15.65 19.67 1.82
C ARG A 36 -15.93 18.30 1.22
N LEU A 37 -16.93 18.19 0.34
CA LEU A 37 -17.24 16.95 -0.37
C LEU A 37 -16.06 16.51 -1.25
N ALA A 38 -15.45 17.44 -1.99
CA ALA A 38 -14.26 17.15 -2.80
C ALA A 38 -13.10 16.62 -1.94
N GLY A 39 -12.88 17.23 -0.76
CA GLY A 39 -11.88 16.76 0.21
C GLY A 39 -12.16 15.34 0.73
N LEU A 40 -13.42 15.01 1.01
CA LEU A 40 -13.82 13.67 1.45
C LEU A 40 -13.60 12.62 0.35
N LEU A 41 -13.96 12.93 -0.89
CA LEU A 41 -13.73 12.05 -2.04
C LEU A 41 -12.23 11.82 -2.27
N TRP A 42 -11.44 12.88 -2.19
CA TRP A 42 -9.98 12.78 -2.26
C TRP A 42 -9.43 11.88 -1.16
N ARG A 43 -9.85 12.08 0.09
CA ARG A 43 -9.41 11.26 1.23
C ARG A 43 -9.74 9.78 1.01
N ASN A 44 -10.96 9.47 0.58
CA ASN A 44 -11.36 8.10 0.28
C ASN A 44 -10.47 7.47 -0.82
N SER A 45 -10.17 8.22 -1.88
CA SER A 45 -9.26 7.77 -2.94
C SER A 45 -7.84 7.48 -2.43
N MET A 46 -7.35 8.27 -1.47
CA MET A 46 -6.02 8.10 -0.88
C MET A 46 -5.98 6.94 0.10
N GLU A 47 -7.06 6.68 0.85
CA GLU A 47 -7.16 5.53 1.73
C GLU A 47 -7.09 4.20 0.94
N LEU A 48 -7.77 4.14 -0.21
CA LEU A 48 -7.65 3.01 -1.14
C LEU A 48 -6.22 2.82 -1.65
N ARG A 49 -5.54 3.90 -2.04
CA ARG A 49 -4.13 3.86 -2.46
C ARG A 49 -3.22 3.39 -1.32
N ARG A 50 -3.43 3.87 -0.10
CA ARG A 50 -2.68 3.44 1.09
C ARG A 50 -2.91 1.95 1.38
N ALA A 51 -4.14 1.46 1.26
CA ALA A 51 -4.45 0.04 1.45
C ALA A 51 -3.74 -0.84 0.40
N GLY A 52 -3.73 -0.43 -0.87
CA GLY A 52 -2.99 -1.12 -1.93
C GLY A 52 -1.49 -1.17 -1.66
N LEU A 53 -0.90 -0.06 -1.22
CA LEU A 53 0.53 -0.01 -0.86
C LEU A 53 0.85 -0.88 0.37
N ARG A 54 -0.05 -0.98 1.36
CA ARG A 54 0.13 -1.89 2.49
C ARG A 54 0.15 -3.36 2.03
N SER A 55 -0.81 -3.75 1.19
CA SER A 55 -0.86 -5.11 0.62
C SER A 55 0.43 -5.46 -0.12
N ARG A 56 0.93 -4.54 -0.97
CA ARG A 56 2.19 -4.72 -1.68
C ARG A 56 3.39 -4.89 -0.73
N ARG A 57 3.50 -4.07 0.31
CA ARG A 57 4.60 -4.16 1.29
C ARG A 57 4.56 -5.47 2.08
N GLU A 58 3.37 -5.97 2.42
CA GLU A 58 3.25 -7.27 3.08
C GLU A 58 3.65 -8.43 2.14
N ALA A 59 3.26 -8.37 0.86
CA ALA A 59 3.72 -9.33 -0.14
C ALA A 59 5.26 -9.31 -0.33
N GLU A 60 5.86 -8.12 -0.41
CA GLU A 60 7.31 -7.95 -0.52
C GLU A 60 8.06 -8.45 0.73
N LYS A 61 7.48 -8.28 1.94
CA LYS A 61 8.03 -8.85 3.17
C LYS A 61 8.01 -10.37 3.16
N LEU A 62 6.95 -11.00 2.64
CA LEU A 62 6.87 -12.46 2.54
C LEU A 62 7.94 -13.01 1.58
N VAL A 63 8.16 -12.36 0.44
CA VAL A 63 9.22 -12.73 -0.50
C VAL A 63 10.62 -12.53 0.10
N ARG A 64 10.86 -11.40 0.79
CA ARG A 64 12.17 -11.10 1.42
C ARG A 64 12.48 -11.98 2.64
N ARG A 65 11.48 -12.60 3.27
CA ARG A 65 11.65 -13.54 4.39
C ARG A 65 11.90 -14.99 3.93
N GLY A 66 12.23 -15.21 2.66
CA GLY A 66 12.63 -16.53 2.17
C GLY A 66 13.72 -17.16 3.05
N THR A 67 13.54 -18.43 3.39
CA THR A 67 14.45 -19.21 4.26
C THR A 67 15.85 -19.26 3.64
N VAL A 68 16.82 -18.57 4.25
CA VAL A 68 18.22 -18.62 3.83
C VAL A 68 18.85 -19.90 4.39
N LYS A 69 19.13 -20.87 3.52
CA LYS A 69 19.88 -22.08 3.91
C LYS A 69 21.38 -21.78 3.91
N VAL A 70 21.95 -21.55 5.09
CA VAL A 70 23.39 -21.45 5.28
C VAL A 70 23.97 -22.84 5.39
N VAL A 71 24.88 -23.20 4.47
CA VAL A 71 25.64 -24.45 4.55
C VAL A 71 27.08 -24.08 4.88
N ILE A 72 27.54 -24.47 6.05
CA ILE A 72 28.95 -24.35 6.43
C ILE A 72 29.65 -25.57 5.84
N VAL A 73 30.63 -25.32 4.97
CA VAL A 73 31.46 -26.36 4.35
C VAL A 73 32.91 -26.09 4.70
N ASP A 74 33.69 -27.15 4.88
CA ASP A 74 35.14 -27.05 4.99
C ASP A 74 35.71 -26.47 3.68
N LEU A 75 36.48 -25.39 3.79
CA LEU A 75 36.97 -24.62 2.65
C LEU A 75 37.93 -25.44 1.78
N ALA A 76 38.70 -26.37 2.37
CA ALA A 76 39.64 -27.20 1.64
C ALA A 76 38.89 -28.17 0.72
N ASP A 77 37.84 -28.82 1.22
CA ASP A 77 37.00 -29.72 0.44
C ASP A 77 36.22 -28.97 -0.66
N TRP A 78 35.72 -27.77 -0.35
CA TRP A 78 35.01 -26.94 -1.32
C TRP A 78 35.93 -26.47 -2.47
N HIS A 79 37.13 -26.01 -2.13
CA HIS A 79 38.11 -25.54 -3.11
C HIS A 79 38.61 -26.70 -4.01
N LEU A 80 38.82 -27.89 -3.44
CA LEU A 80 39.16 -29.09 -4.21
C LEU A 80 38.06 -29.51 -5.19
N ARG A 81 36.79 -29.43 -4.78
CA ARG A 81 35.63 -29.79 -5.63
C ARG A 81 35.40 -28.78 -6.76
N HIS A 82 35.64 -27.49 -6.53
CA HIS A 82 35.32 -26.44 -7.50
C HIS A 82 36.50 -26.03 -8.40
N PHE A 83 37.73 -26.07 -7.91
CA PHE A 83 38.91 -25.59 -8.65
C PHE A 83 39.92 -26.69 -8.97
N GLY A 84 39.73 -27.90 -8.44
CA GLY A 84 40.63 -29.03 -8.67
C GLY A 84 42.01 -28.87 -8.02
N LYS A 85 42.80 -29.95 -8.03
CA LYS A 85 44.16 -29.98 -7.46
C LYS A 85 45.18 -29.31 -8.41
N ARG A 86 45.25 -27.98 -8.38
CA ARG A 86 46.40 -27.20 -8.89
C ARG A 86 46.68 -26.13 -7.85
N LEU A 87 47.49 -26.38 -6.82
CA LEU A 87 48.95 -26.44 -6.90
C LEU A 87 49.48 -27.17 -5.66
N ALA A 88 50.04 -28.35 -5.84
CA ALA A 88 51.00 -28.92 -4.91
C ALA A 88 52.32 -29.06 -5.66
N ARG A 89 53.01 -27.93 -5.86
CA ARG A 89 54.44 -27.97 -6.19
C ARG A 89 55.13 -26.68 -5.76
N GLU A 90 56.27 -26.90 -5.13
CA GLU A 90 57.32 -25.92 -4.81
C GLU A 90 57.06 -24.94 -3.66
N ARG A 91 57.39 -25.40 -2.46
CA ARG A 91 58.50 -24.82 -1.67
C ARG A 91 58.67 -25.64 -0.40
N TYR A 92 59.80 -26.35 -0.30
CA TYR A 92 60.63 -26.51 0.90
C TYR A 92 61.87 -27.32 0.48
N SER A 93 62.84 -26.64 -0.14
CA SER A 93 64.25 -26.96 0.06
C SER A 93 64.87 -25.78 0.78
N ILE A 94 64.98 -25.88 2.11
CA ILE A 94 65.97 -25.13 2.86
C ILE A 94 66.54 -26.13 3.88
N SER A 95 67.78 -26.50 3.59
CA SER A 95 68.82 -27.09 4.45
C SER A 95 68.59 -28.47 5.06
#